data_AF-A0AAW0U0U2-F1
#
_entry.id   AF-A0AAW0U0U2-F1
#
_cell.length_a   1.000
_cell.length_b   1.000
_cell.length_c   1.000
_cell.angle_alpha   90.00
_cell.angle_beta   90.00
_cell.angle_gamma   90.00
#
_symmetry.space_group_name_H-M   'P 1'
#
loop_
_entity.id
_entity.type
_entity.pdbx_description
1 polymer ?
#
loop_
_entity_poly.entity_id
_entity_poly.type
_entity_poly.pdbx_seq_one_letter_code
_entity_poly.pdbx_strand_id
1 'polypeptide(L)' 'MKAQVVMVALVVVLAVFTQVEACVPGTSWFDGCNRCICINRQPACTKKACKGYRGRRAAPHIPHLE' A
#
# COMPACT_ATOMS: atom_id res chain seq x y z
N MET A 1 -30.51 21.20 -3.89
CA MET A 1 -30.71 20.02 -3.02
C MET A 1 -30.44 18.70 -3.74
N LYS A 2 -31.28 18.24 -4.69
CA LYS A 2 -31.09 16.92 -5.37
C LYS A 2 -29.75 16.78 -6.11
N ALA A 3 -29.37 17.77 -6.92
CA ALA A 3 -28.08 17.78 -7.62
C ALA A 3 -26.87 17.81 -6.68
N GLN A 4 -26.97 18.52 -5.55
CA GLN A 4 -25.91 18.54 -4.53
C GLN A 4 -25.77 17.19 -3.82
N VAL A 5 -26.89 16.51 -3.50
CA VAL A 5 -26.86 15.17 -2.91
C VAL A 5 -26.24 14.16 -3.87
N VAL A 6 -26.55 14.23 -5.16
CA VAL A 6 -25.95 13.37 -6.21
C VAL A 6 -24.44 13.63 -6.35
N MET A 7 -24.03 14.90 -6.40
CA MET A 7 -22.61 15.27 -6.48
C MET A 7 -21.82 14.84 -5.24
N VAL A 8 -22.38 15.02 -4.04
CA VAL A 8 -21.76 14.58 -2.79
C VAL A 8 -21.65 13.05 -2.76
N ALA A 9 -22.70 12.32 -3.13
CA ALA A 9 -22.66 10.88 -3.22
C ALA A 9 -21.61 10.39 -4.23
N LEU A 10 -21.52 11.01 -5.41
CA LEU A 10 -20.51 10.69 -6.42
C LEU A 10 -19.08 10.93 -5.91
N VAL A 11 -18.84 12.06 -5.25
CA VAL A 11 -17.53 12.40 -4.68
C VAL A 11 -17.14 11.43 -3.57
N VAL A 12 -18.09 11.06 -2.69
CA VAL A 12 -17.85 10.09 -1.61
C VAL A 12 -17.57 8.69 -2.19
N VAL A 13 -18.38 8.26 -3.16
CA VAL A 13 -18.20 7.01 -3.91
C VAL A 13 -16.79 6.97 -4.52
N LEU A 14 -16.41 7.99 -5.29
CA LEU A 14 -15.08 8.08 -5.91
C LEU A 14 -13.95 8.07 -4.86
N ALA A 15 -14.09 8.81 -3.76
CA ALA A 15 -13.07 8.85 -2.71
C ALA A 15 -12.91 7.49 -1.99
N VAL A 16 -13.99 6.76 -1.75
CA VAL A 16 -13.95 5.44 -1.10
C VAL A 16 -13.27 4.39 -1.98
N PHE A 17 -13.50 4.41 -3.30
CA PHE A 17 -12.87 3.45 -4.23
C PHE A 17 -11.36 3.66 -4.44
N THR A 18 -10.80 4.80 -4.01
CA THR A 18 -9.37 5.12 -4.21
C THR A 18 -8.41 4.60 -3.14
N GLN A 19 -8.85 3.69 -2.25
CA GLN A 19 -7.95 3.10 -1.25
C GLN A 19 -7.00 2.10 -1.92
N VAL A 20 -5.91 2.62 -2.48
CA VAL A 20 -4.79 1.83 -2.98
C VAL A 20 -4.04 1.29 -1.78
N GLU A 21 -4.29 0.02 -1.50
CA GLU A 21 -3.70 -0.70 -0.39
C GLU A 21 -2.20 -0.89 -0.62
N ALA A 22 -1.38 -0.57 0.39
CA ALA A 22 0.07 -0.60 0.22
C ALA A 22 0.63 -2.02 0.13
N CYS A 23 0.03 -2.99 0.85
CA CYS A 23 0.39 -4.42 0.80
C CYS A 23 -0.79 -5.31 1.23
N VAL A 24 -0.68 -6.62 0.98
CA VAL A 24 -1.68 -7.63 1.39
C VAL A 24 -1.36 -8.14 2.81
N PRO A 25 -2.28 -8.06 3.80
CA PRO A 25 -2.00 -8.47 5.18
C PRO A 25 -1.53 -9.92 5.28
N GLY A 26 -0.57 -10.20 6.16
CA GLY A 26 0.00 -11.53 6.34
C GLY A 26 1.06 -11.93 5.30
N THR A 27 1.21 -11.17 4.21
CA THR A 27 2.33 -11.39 3.28
C THR A 27 3.66 -10.97 3.87
N SER A 28 4.73 -11.66 3.47
CA SER A 28 6.10 -11.29 3.79
C SER A 28 6.96 -11.31 2.53
N TRP A 29 7.91 -10.38 2.44
CA TRP A 29 8.82 -10.28 1.29
C TRP A 29 10.20 -9.79 1.75
N PHE A 30 11.15 -9.84 0.84
CA PHE A 30 12.47 -9.27 1.02
C PHE A 30 12.60 -8.03 0.12
N ASP A 31 12.93 -6.89 0.70
CA ASP A 31 13.03 -5.61 -0.05
C ASP A 31 14.39 -5.44 -0.76
N GLY A 32 15.22 -6.49 -0.72
CA GLY A 32 16.63 -6.53 -1.17
C GLY A 32 17.66 -6.30 -0.04
N CYS A 33 17.22 -5.94 1.17
CA CYS A 33 18.09 -5.82 2.35
C CYS A 33 17.39 -6.19 3.67
N ASN A 34 16.16 -5.72 3.84
CA ASN A 34 15.30 -5.95 4.98
C ASN A 34 14.22 -6.97 4.66
N ARG A 35 13.86 -7.73 5.70
CA ARG A 35 12.68 -8.59 5.66
C ARG A 35 11.48 -7.78 6.11
N CYS A 36 10.40 -7.88 5.37
CA CYS A 36 9.18 -7.12 5.60
C CYS A 36 7.99 -8.07 5.80
N ILE A 37 7.01 -7.61 6.58
CA ILE A 37 5.70 -8.23 6.75
C ILE A 37 4.61 -7.16 6.62
N CYS A 38 3.48 -7.52 6.04
CA CYS A 38 2.33 -6.63 5.98
C CYS A 38 1.41 -6.83 7.18
N ILE A 39 1.26 -5.80 8.01
CA ILE A 39 0.38 -5.77 9.19
C ILE A 39 -0.65 -4.67 8.96
N ASN A 40 -1.95 -5.00 8.97
CA ASN A 40 -3.02 -4.03 8.75
C ASN A 40 -2.79 -3.14 7.52
N ARG A 41 -2.41 -3.74 6.38
CA ARG A 41 -2.10 -3.05 5.11
C ARG A 41 -0.88 -2.14 5.15
N GLN A 42 -0.10 -2.18 6.23
CA GLN A 42 1.12 -1.39 6.39
C GLN A 42 2.37 -2.30 6.40
N PRO A 43 3.38 -2.00 5.58
CA PRO A 43 4.63 -2.75 5.58
C PRO A 43 5.46 -2.43 6.83
N ALA A 44 5.83 -3.46 7.59
CA ALA A 44 6.76 -3.38 8.70
C ALA A 44 8.03 -4.18 8.35
N CYS A 45 9.18 -3.51 8.33
CA CYS A 45 10.45 -4.11 7.91
C CYS A 45 11.50 -4.06 9.03
N THR A 46 12.46 -4.99 8.98
CA THR A 46 13.68 -4.87 9.79
C THR A 46 14.45 -3.59 9.44
N LYS A 47 15.40 -3.18 10.29
CA LYS A 47 16.22 -1.96 10.10
C LYS A 47 17.71 -2.28 9.98
N LYS A 48 18.08 -3.20 9.09
CA LYS A 48 19.48 -3.50 8.78
C LYS A 48 20.11 -2.31 8.04
N ALA A 49 21.37 -2.01 8.34
CA ALA A 49 22.13 -1.01 7.60
C ALA A 49 22.54 -1.58 6.23
N CYS A 50 22.04 -0.98 5.15
CA CYS A 50 22.25 -1.47 3.80
C CYS A 50 23.23 -0.55 3.05
N LYS A 51 24.31 -1.10 2.46
CA LYS A 51 25.19 -0.33 1.56
C LYS A 51 24.46 -0.08 0.24
N GLY A 52 24.43 1.18 -0.23
CA GLY A 52 23.87 1.54 -1.54
C GLY A 52 22.35 1.73 -1.60
N TYR A 53 21.63 1.58 -0.48
CA TYR A 53 20.19 1.89 -0.41
C TYR A 53 19.95 3.40 -0.41
N ARG A 54 19.83 3.99 -1.59
CA ARG A 54 19.22 5.31 -1.74
C ARG A 54 17.69 5.18 -1.68
N GLY A 55 17.14 4.93 -0.50
CA GLY A 55 15.75 5.27 -0.10
C GLY A 55 14.58 4.88 -1.02
N ARG A 56 14.76 4.05 -2.04
CA ARG A 56 13.66 3.49 -2.81
C ARG A 56 13.14 2.34 -1.98
N ARG A 57 12.08 2.61 -1.21
CA ARG A 57 11.15 1.61 -0.68
C ARG A 57 10.92 0.62 -1.81
N ALA A 58 11.59 -0.54 -1.80
CA ALA A 58 11.30 -1.56 -2.77
C ALA A 58 9.83 -1.89 -2.50
N ALA A 59 8.99 -1.51 -3.46
CA ALA A 59 7.56 -1.73 -3.34
C ALA A 59 7.37 -3.21 -2.99
N PRO A 60 6.40 -3.55 -2.13
CA PRO A 60 6.01 -4.94 -2.00
C PRO A 60 5.83 -5.48 -3.41
N HIS A 61 6.51 -6.58 -3.72
CA HIS A 61 6.19 -7.34 -4.92
C HIS A 61 4.74 -7.78 -4.71
N ILE A 62 3.80 -7.01 -5.27
CA ILE A 62 2.42 -7.45 -5.42
C ILE A 62 2.57 -8.65 -6.34
N PRO A 63 2.27 -9.89 -5.91
CA PRO A 63 2.12 -10.96 -6.88
C PRO A 63 1.03 -10.45 -7.81
N HIS A 64 1.39 -10.15 -9.06
CA HIS A 64 0.40 -9.90 -10.10
C HIS A 64 -0.55 -11.09 -10.02
N LEU A 65 -1.82 -10.83 -9.67
CA LEU A 65 -2.85 -11.83 -9.80
C LEU A 65 -2.81 -12.29 -11.27
N GLU A 66 -2.49 -13.55 -11.48
CA GLU A 66 -3.07 -14.30 -12.60
C GLU A 66 -4.56 -14.52 -12.31
#